data_AF-A0A9N9N7X9-F1
#
_entry.id   AF-A0A9N9N7X9-F1
#
_cell.length_a   1.000
_cell.length_b   1.000
_cell.length_c   1.000
_cell.angle_alpha   90.00
_cell.angle_beta   90.00
_cell.angle_gamma   90.00
#
_symmetry.space_group_name_H-M   'P 1'
#
loop_
_entity.id
_entity.type
_entity.pdbx_description
1 polymer ?
#
loop_
_entity_poly.entity_id
_entity_poly.type
_entity_poly.pdbx_seq_one_letter_code
_entity_poly.pdbx_strand_id
1 'polypeptide(L)'
;WPWDDNNTGYVRVHAIPNIGKWNEFTSAKLEKLQKKDIQKPNPQVSQHSVPKSPWFVPMPHKSIDQLKTQLTNRGVSYNNESTKQDLISLLNNKLSQEPELQKTGWALKENQKFGKRGGGKRISKHVITYLEGYFLAGNINKSDHYTTEEMHTELLELVKISNLEESDVPKVSTIQNWIGRYATQHKQKLYSLVKIVFFNK
;
A
#
# COMPACT_ATOMS: atom_id res chain seq x y z
N TRP A 1 -9.45 -27.17 -4.67
CA TRP A 1 -9.32 -28.29 -5.62
C TRP A 1 -8.19 -29.18 -5.07
N PRO A 2 -8.35 -30.46 -4.68
CA PRO A 2 -9.46 -31.43 -4.90
C PRO A 2 -10.76 -31.09 -4.11
N TRP A 3 -11.73 -31.96 -3.78
CA TRP A 3 -11.80 -33.44 -3.63
C TRP A 3 -13.16 -33.98 -4.15
N ASP A 4 -13.27 -35.31 -4.36
CA ASP A 4 -14.50 -36.01 -4.76
C ASP A 4 -15.52 -36.12 -3.61
N ASP A 5 -16.56 -35.27 -3.64
CA ASP A 5 -17.84 -35.51 -2.98
C ASP A 5 -18.97 -35.61 -4.02
N ASN A 6 -20.13 -36.18 -3.64
CA ASN A 6 -21.29 -36.41 -4.53
C ASN A 6 -21.91 -35.13 -5.16
N ASN A 7 -21.26 -33.97 -4.99
CA ASN A 7 -21.71 -32.65 -5.41
C ASN A 7 -20.93 -32.15 -6.65
N THR A 8 -20.33 -33.06 -7.43
CA THR A 8 -19.76 -32.76 -8.76
C THR A 8 -20.77 -32.01 -9.64
N GLY A 9 -20.41 -30.80 -10.09
CA GLY A 9 -21.27 -29.92 -10.89
C GLY A 9 -21.94 -28.77 -10.12
N TYR A 10 -21.73 -28.65 -8.80
CA TYR A 10 -22.33 -27.60 -7.98
C TYR A 10 -21.28 -26.57 -7.51
N VAL A 11 -21.60 -25.29 -7.66
CA VAL A 11 -20.81 -24.20 -7.06
C VAL A 11 -21.36 -23.90 -5.66
N ARG A 12 -20.60 -24.23 -4.63
CA ARG A 12 -20.87 -23.83 -3.24
C ARG A 12 -20.26 -22.46 -2.95
N VAL A 13 -21.03 -21.56 -2.35
CA VAL A 13 -20.54 -20.26 -1.84
C VAL A 13 -21.15 -19.92 -0.48
N HIS A 14 -20.39 -19.17 0.32
CA HIS A 14 -20.81 -18.57 1.58
C HIS A 14 -20.67 -17.05 1.51
N ALA A 15 -21.49 -16.31 2.24
CA ALA A 15 -21.32 -14.86 2.37
C ALA A 15 -20.08 -14.50 3.22
N ILE A 16 -19.73 -15.35 4.20
CA ILE A 16 -18.63 -15.16 5.15
C ILE A 16 -17.90 -16.51 5.30
N PRO A 17 -16.56 -16.55 5.28
CA PRO A 17 -15.81 -17.79 5.55
C PRO A 17 -16.16 -18.40 6.91
N ASN A 18 -16.41 -19.71 6.93
CA ASN A 18 -16.70 -20.51 8.13
C ASN A 18 -17.93 -20.09 8.96
N ILE A 19 -18.81 -19.23 8.43
CA ILE A 19 -20.01 -18.76 9.16
C ILE A 19 -21.27 -18.90 8.28
N GLY A 20 -22.29 -19.56 8.83
CA GLY A 20 -23.60 -19.74 8.19
C GLY A 20 -23.72 -21.00 7.32
N LYS A 21 -24.89 -21.18 6.69
CA LYS A 21 -25.16 -22.30 5.77
C LYS A 21 -24.55 -22.01 4.39
N TRP A 22 -24.02 -23.06 3.76
CA TRP A 22 -23.56 -23.00 2.37
C TRP A 22 -24.73 -22.84 1.41
N ASN A 23 -24.56 -22.02 0.36
CA ASN A 23 -25.52 -21.89 -0.73
C ASN A 23 -25.03 -22.65 -1.96
N GLU A 24 -25.91 -23.45 -2.57
CA GLU A 24 -25.61 -24.32 -3.70
C GLU A 24 -26.20 -23.80 -5.02
N PHE A 25 -25.31 -23.60 -5.99
CA PHE A 25 -25.62 -23.13 -7.34
C PHE A 25 -25.38 -24.25 -8.34
N THR A 26 -26.47 -24.86 -8.81
CA THR A 26 -26.54 -25.75 -9.98
C THR A 26 -26.25 -24.99 -11.28
N SER A 27 -25.68 -25.64 -12.29
CA SER A 27 -25.50 -25.08 -13.65
C SER A 27 -26.77 -24.41 -14.20
N ALA A 28 -27.93 -25.07 -14.10
CA ALA A 28 -29.22 -24.53 -14.57
C ALA A 28 -29.74 -23.29 -13.80
N LYS A 29 -29.17 -22.96 -12.63
CA LYS A 29 -29.40 -21.68 -11.93
C LYS A 29 -28.46 -20.59 -12.43
N LEU A 30 -27.22 -20.97 -12.80
CA LEU A 30 -26.20 -20.04 -13.33
C LEU A 30 -26.53 -19.60 -14.76
N GLU A 31 -27.02 -20.51 -15.62
CA GLU A 31 -27.50 -20.18 -16.98
C GLU A 31 -28.58 -19.09 -16.95
N LYS A 32 -29.51 -19.14 -15.98
CA LYS A 32 -30.56 -18.11 -15.81
C LYS A 32 -30.02 -16.73 -15.39
N LEU A 33 -28.77 -16.62 -14.94
CA LEU A 33 -28.11 -15.36 -14.64
C LEU A 33 -27.37 -14.78 -15.86
N GLN A 34 -27.05 -15.61 -16.86
CA GLN A 34 -26.37 -15.21 -18.09
C GLN A 34 -27.35 -14.48 -19.03
N LYS A 35 -27.34 -13.15 -19.00
CA LYS A 35 -28.21 -12.31 -19.86
C LYS A 35 -27.72 -12.19 -21.32
N LYS A 36 -26.45 -12.53 -21.58
CA LYS A 36 -25.78 -12.49 -22.89
C LYS A 36 -24.60 -13.45 -22.88
N ASP A 37 -24.20 -13.97 -24.04
CA ASP A 37 -23.01 -14.80 -24.16
C ASP A 37 -21.72 -14.01 -23.90
N ILE A 38 -20.89 -14.55 -23.00
CA ILE A 38 -19.61 -13.97 -22.62
C ILE A 38 -18.53 -14.54 -23.54
N GLN A 39 -18.28 -13.86 -24.66
CA GLN A 39 -17.13 -14.16 -25.49
C GLN A 39 -15.83 -13.75 -24.78
N LYS A 40 -14.84 -14.65 -24.73
CA LYS A 40 -13.52 -14.34 -24.18
C LYS A 40 -12.86 -13.24 -25.03
N PRO A 41 -12.56 -12.05 -24.49
CA PRO A 41 -11.92 -11.01 -25.27
C PRO A 41 -10.52 -11.46 -25.69
N ASN A 42 -10.19 -11.30 -26.96
CA ASN A 42 -8.85 -11.62 -27.46
C ASN A 42 -7.92 -10.44 -27.10
N PRO A 43 -6.87 -10.64 -26.28
CA PRO A 43 -6.03 -9.54 -25.82
C PRO A 43 -5.18 -9.00 -26.99
N GLN A 44 -5.42 -7.75 -27.39
CA GLN A 44 -4.53 -7.05 -28.30
C GLN A 44 -3.34 -6.46 -27.53
N VAL A 45 -2.14 -6.91 -27.87
CA VAL A 45 -0.89 -6.32 -27.38
C VAL A 45 -0.53 -5.15 -28.30
N SER A 46 -0.58 -3.93 -27.78
CA SER A 46 -0.06 -2.76 -28.50
C SER A 46 1.47 -2.75 -28.46
N GLN A 47 2.09 -2.18 -29.50
CA GLN A 47 3.51 -1.82 -29.43
C GLN A 47 3.70 -0.63 -28.48
N HIS A 48 4.85 -0.58 -27.82
CA HIS A 48 5.19 0.50 -26.90
C HIS A 48 5.44 1.81 -27.68
N SER A 49 4.90 2.92 -27.19
CA SER A 49 5.16 4.23 -27.79
C SER A 49 6.57 4.69 -27.47
N VAL A 50 7.37 4.98 -28.50
CA VAL A 50 8.66 5.67 -28.32
C VAL A 50 8.38 7.15 -28.02
N PRO A 51 8.88 7.72 -26.90
CA PRO A 51 8.64 9.12 -26.56
C PRO A 51 9.36 10.04 -27.55
N LYS A 52 8.63 11.01 -28.11
CA LYS A 52 9.17 12.01 -29.06
C LYS A 52 10.10 13.04 -28.42
N SER A 53 10.07 13.15 -27.09
CA SER A 53 10.91 14.05 -26.30
C SER A 53 11.52 13.29 -25.11
N PRO A 54 12.80 13.57 -24.77
CA PRO A 54 13.36 13.14 -23.50
C PRO A 54 12.61 13.78 -22.32
N TRP A 55 12.04 12.97 -21.44
CA TRP A 55 11.40 13.44 -20.21
C TRP A 55 12.45 13.71 -19.13
N PHE A 56 13.03 14.92 -19.14
CA PHE A 56 13.92 15.37 -18.07
C PHE A 56 13.12 16.00 -16.94
N VAL A 57 13.23 15.43 -15.74
CA VAL A 57 12.78 16.07 -14.50
C VAL A 57 13.92 16.97 -13.99
N PRO A 58 13.81 18.31 -14.05
CA PRO A 58 14.84 19.18 -13.50
C PRO A 58 14.92 18.97 -11.99
N MET A 59 16.12 18.76 -11.44
CA MET A 59 16.35 18.66 -9.99
C MET A 59 16.44 20.06 -9.37
N PRO A 60 15.38 20.62 -8.75
CA PRO A 60 15.30 22.07 -8.52
C PRO A 60 16.16 22.54 -7.33
N HIS A 61 16.45 21.61 -6.40
CA HIS A 61 16.84 21.94 -5.03
C HIS A 61 18.31 21.64 -4.66
N LYS A 62 19.17 21.28 -5.62
CA LYS A 62 20.61 21.10 -5.32
C LYS A 62 21.30 22.46 -5.12
N SER A 63 22.23 22.51 -4.16
CA SER A 63 23.17 23.63 -4.00
C SER A 63 24.24 23.62 -5.11
N ILE A 64 24.96 24.73 -5.28
CA ILE A 64 26.05 24.81 -6.25
C ILE A 64 27.15 23.79 -5.93
N ASP A 65 27.48 23.61 -4.65
CA ASP A 65 28.52 22.67 -4.22
C ASP A 65 28.12 21.21 -4.47
N GLN A 66 26.85 20.87 -4.31
CA GLN A 66 26.32 19.56 -4.67
C GLN A 66 26.36 19.30 -6.18
N LEU A 67 26.12 20.33 -7.01
CA LEU A 67 26.25 20.22 -8.47
C LEU A 67 27.72 20.03 -8.87
N LYS A 68 28.62 20.87 -8.33
CA LYS A 68 30.08 20.78 -8.52
C LYS A 68 30.61 19.38 -8.14
N THR A 69 30.23 18.87 -6.98
CA THR A 69 30.60 17.51 -6.50
C THR A 69 30.09 16.40 -7.44
N GLN A 70 28.91 16.54 -8.03
CA GLN A 70 28.41 15.53 -8.98
C GLN A 70 29.07 15.60 -10.36
N LEU A 71 29.54 16.78 -10.77
CA LEU A 71 30.31 16.94 -12.00
C LEU A 71 31.73 16.37 -11.85
N THR A 72 32.43 16.66 -10.74
CA THR A 72 33.75 16.06 -10.47
C THR A 72 33.69 14.54 -10.36
N ASN A 73 32.71 13.98 -9.65
CA ASN A 73 32.48 12.53 -9.56
C ASN A 73 32.23 11.85 -10.93
N ARG A 74 31.88 12.62 -11.97
CA ARG A 74 31.62 12.15 -13.34
C ARG A 74 32.72 12.53 -14.34
N GLY A 75 33.83 13.06 -13.85
CA GLY A 75 34.95 13.53 -14.68
C GLY A 75 34.60 14.72 -15.59
N VAL A 76 33.59 15.52 -15.23
CA VAL A 76 33.16 16.69 -16.01
C VAL A 76 33.78 17.96 -15.43
N SER A 77 34.66 18.59 -16.21
CA SER A 77 35.21 19.91 -15.89
C SER A 77 34.16 21.01 -16.04
N TYR A 78 34.23 22.04 -15.18
CA TYR A 78 33.38 23.22 -15.20
C TYR A 78 34.21 24.47 -14.85
N ASN A 79 33.79 25.67 -15.28
CA ASN A 79 34.43 26.90 -14.83
C ASN A 79 34.01 27.17 -13.36
N ASN A 80 34.94 27.65 -12.54
CA ASN A 80 34.70 28.07 -11.16
C ASN A 80 33.61 29.15 -11.08
N GLU A 81 33.55 30.02 -12.10
CA GLU A 81 32.62 31.13 -12.30
C GLU A 81 31.26 30.72 -12.93
N SER A 82 31.09 29.46 -13.34
CA SER A 82 29.84 28.98 -13.94
C SER A 82 28.64 29.19 -13.02
N THR A 83 27.55 29.71 -13.57
CA THR A 83 26.32 29.94 -12.81
C THR A 83 25.63 28.60 -12.47
N LYS A 84 24.68 28.64 -11.53
CA LYS A 84 23.87 27.45 -11.20
C LYS A 84 23.14 26.87 -12.43
N GLN A 85 22.70 27.72 -13.37
CA GLN A 85 22.05 27.29 -14.62
C GLN A 85 23.03 26.50 -15.49
N ASP A 86 24.25 27.01 -15.68
CA ASP A 86 25.28 26.38 -16.52
C ASP A 86 25.67 25.00 -15.97
N LEU A 87 25.88 24.92 -14.66
CA LEU A 87 26.20 23.66 -13.97
C LEU A 87 25.06 22.63 -14.08
N ILE A 88 23.80 23.06 -14.03
CA ILE A 88 22.64 22.20 -14.26
C ILE A 88 22.60 21.72 -15.72
N SER A 89 22.79 22.62 -16.68
CA SER A 89 22.80 22.29 -18.11
C SER A 89 23.89 21.28 -18.47
N LEU A 90 25.10 21.51 -17.96
CA LEU A 90 26.26 20.63 -18.13
C LEU A 90 26.02 19.24 -17.50
N LEU A 91 25.47 19.20 -16.29
CA LEU A 91 25.13 17.96 -15.60
C LEU A 91 24.04 17.18 -16.35
N ASN A 92 23.01 17.86 -16.85
CA ASN A 92 21.93 17.27 -17.65
C ASN A 92 22.41 16.72 -18.98
N ASN A 93 23.34 17.41 -19.66
CA ASN A 93 23.94 16.92 -20.90
C ASN A 93 24.69 15.60 -20.65
N LYS A 94 25.56 15.56 -19.62
CA LYS A 94 26.22 14.31 -19.20
C LYS A 94 25.22 13.22 -18.82
N LEU A 95 24.13 13.57 -18.12
CA LEU A 95 23.03 12.68 -17.75
C LEU A 95 22.35 12.03 -18.97
N SER A 96 22.19 12.80 -20.04
CA SER A 96 21.54 12.38 -21.29
C SER A 96 22.36 11.34 -22.05
N GLN A 97 23.69 11.40 -21.91
CA GLN A 97 24.64 10.50 -22.57
C GLN A 97 24.97 9.25 -21.75
N GLU A 98 24.45 9.11 -20.53
CA GLU A 98 24.77 8.01 -19.61
C GLU A 98 23.72 6.88 -19.78
N PRO A 99 23.99 5.81 -20.57
CA PRO A 99 22.99 4.78 -20.88
C PRO A 99 22.55 3.97 -19.66
N GLU A 100 23.30 4.05 -18.56
CA GLU A 100 22.93 3.44 -17.30
C GLU A 100 21.72 4.08 -16.66
N LEU A 101 21.48 5.39 -16.82
CA LEU A 101 20.35 6.05 -16.14
C LEU A 101 18.98 5.64 -16.69
N GLN A 102 18.91 5.26 -17.96
CA GLN A 102 17.72 4.62 -18.54
C GLN A 102 17.51 3.19 -18.00
N LYS A 103 18.57 2.52 -17.53
CA LYS A 103 18.53 1.17 -16.94
C LYS A 103 18.36 1.19 -15.43
N THR A 104 18.80 2.24 -14.74
CA THR A 104 18.67 2.33 -13.28
C THR A 104 17.20 2.51 -12.91
N GLY A 105 16.58 1.43 -12.47
CA GLY A 105 15.16 1.37 -12.10
C GLY A 105 14.81 2.12 -10.81
N TRP A 106 15.24 3.38 -10.63
CA TRP A 106 14.84 4.24 -9.51
C TRP A 106 13.32 4.46 -9.44
N ALA A 107 12.64 4.37 -10.59
CA ALA A 107 11.18 4.40 -10.69
C ALA A 107 10.51 3.02 -10.52
N LEU A 108 11.28 1.93 -10.46
CA LEU A 108 10.75 0.61 -10.14
C LEU A 108 10.56 0.48 -8.63
N LYS A 109 9.35 0.06 -8.24
CA LYS A 109 8.92 -0.08 -6.84
C LYS A 109 9.84 -0.96 -5.99
N GLU A 110 10.53 -1.92 -6.60
CA GLU A 110 11.51 -2.79 -5.94
C GLU A 110 12.73 -2.01 -5.39
N ASN A 111 13.15 -0.94 -6.08
CA ASN A 111 14.29 -0.11 -5.69
C ASN A 111 13.87 1.06 -4.77
N GLN A 112 12.60 1.12 -4.37
CA GLN A 112 12.08 2.14 -3.47
C GLN A 112 12.64 1.95 -2.06
N LYS A 113 13.80 2.57 -1.80
CA LYS A 113 14.36 2.70 -0.45
C LYS A 113 13.43 3.58 0.38
N PHE A 114 12.51 2.96 1.12
CA PHE A 114 11.76 3.65 2.17
C PHE A 114 12.77 4.27 3.14
N GLY A 115 12.82 5.61 3.17
CA GLY A 115 13.69 6.33 4.09
C GLY A 115 13.42 5.89 5.53
N LYS A 116 14.45 5.98 6.39
CA LYS A 116 14.37 5.59 7.81
C LYS A 116 13.20 6.32 8.48
N ARG A 117 12.03 5.66 8.56
CA ARG A 117 10.85 6.20 9.26
C ARG A 117 11.26 6.44 10.70
N GLY A 118 11.12 7.68 11.15
CA GLY A 118 11.78 8.20 12.36
C GLY A 118 11.68 7.27 13.56
N GLY A 119 12.79 7.16 14.31
CA GLY A 119 12.94 6.28 15.47
C GLY A 119 12.19 6.74 16.72
N GLY A 120 10.96 7.21 16.59
CA GLY A 120 10.08 7.45 17.73
C GLY A 120 9.64 6.14 18.39
N LYS A 121 9.34 6.19 19.70
CA LYS A 121 8.78 5.05 20.45
C LYS A 121 7.56 4.51 19.69
N ARG A 122 7.58 3.22 19.35
CA ARG A 122 6.45 2.55 18.70
C ARG A 122 5.43 2.16 19.78
N ILE A 123 4.15 2.18 19.42
CA ILE A 123 3.10 1.61 20.27
C ILE A 123 3.46 0.14 20.53
N SER A 124 3.41 -0.30 21.79
CA SER A 124 3.75 -1.68 22.14
C SER A 124 2.72 -2.66 21.57
N LYS A 125 3.14 -3.91 21.31
CA LYS A 125 2.27 -4.92 20.70
C LYS A 125 1.03 -5.20 21.55
N HIS A 126 1.15 -5.09 22.87
CA HIS A 126 0.06 -5.33 23.81
C HIS A 126 -1.03 -4.22 23.73
N VAL A 127 -0.62 -2.96 23.67
CA VAL A 127 -1.56 -1.85 23.42
C VAL A 127 -2.24 -1.99 22.05
N ILE A 128 -1.50 -2.40 21.01
CA ILE A 128 -2.10 -2.66 19.69
C ILE A 128 -3.20 -3.74 19.78
N THR A 129 -3.00 -4.82 20.54
CA THR A 129 -4.04 -5.87 20.67
C THR A 129 -5.33 -5.37 21.35
N TYR A 130 -5.25 -4.43 22.30
CA TYR A 130 -6.45 -3.79 22.87
C TYR A 130 -7.14 -2.87 21.85
N LEU A 131 -6.38 -2.03 21.15
CA LEU A 131 -6.92 -1.14 20.11
C LEU A 131 -7.59 -1.91 18.95
N GLU A 132 -7.05 -3.08 18.57
CA GLU A 132 -7.69 -3.99 17.61
C GLU A 132 -9.01 -4.54 18.14
N GLY A 133 -9.08 -4.91 19.43
CA GLY A 133 -10.31 -5.35 20.10
C GLY A 133 -11.42 -4.30 20.07
N TYR A 134 -11.13 -3.08 20.55
CA TYR A 134 -12.09 -1.97 20.57
C TYR A 134 -12.59 -1.61 19.16
N PHE A 135 -11.69 -1.59 18.16
CA PHE A 135 -12.07 -1.32 16.78
C PHE A 135 -12.98 -2.42 16.19
N LEU A 136 -12.75 -3.68 16.53
CA LEU A 136 -13.56 -4.80 16.03
C LEU A 136 -14.94 -4.89 16.70
N ALA A 137 -15.06 -4.53 17.97
CA ALA A 137 -16.34 -4.46 18.68
C ALA A 137 -17.34 -3.53 17.95
N GLY A 138 -16.89 -2.32 17.60
CA GLY A 138 -17.68 -1.34 16.84
C GLY A 138 -18.07 -1.76 15.41
N ASN A 139 -17.41 -2.79 14.86
CA ASN A 139 -17.74 -3.36 13.56
C ASN A 139 -18.76 -4.52 13.66
N ILE A 140 -18.97 -5.08 14.86
CA ILE A 140 -20.05 -6.04 15.15
C ILE A 140 -21.34 -5.26 15.42
N ASN A 141 -21.27 -4.28 16.32
CA ASN A 141 -22.40 -3.44 16.72
C ASN A 141 -22.03 -1.95 16.58
N LYS A 142 -22.85 -1.16 15.88
CA LYS A 142 -22.61 0.29 15.72
C LYS A 142 -22.75 1.09 17.02
N SER A 143 -23.52 0.58 17.98
CA SER A 143 -23.63 1.12 19.34
C SER A 143 -22.34 0.98 20.14
N ASP A 144 -21.53 -0.02 19.81
CA ASP A 144 -20.35 -0.45 20.58
C ASP A 144 -19.07 0.10 19.91
N HIS A 145 -19.23 1.14 19.08
CA HIS A 145 -18.13 1.78 18.36
C HIS A 145 -17.42 2.79 19.26
N TYR A 146 -16.36 2.32 19.92
CA TYR A 146 -15.43 3.14 20.67
C TYR A 146 -14.91 4.33 19.85
N THR A 147 -15.12 5.53 20.38
CA THR A 147 -14.44 6.76 19.96
C THR A 147 -12.97 6.73 20.40
N THR A 148 -12.17 7.63 19.82
CA THR A 148 -10.74 7.77 20.20
C THR A 148 -10.55 8.04 21.68
N GLU A 149 -11.45 8.82 22.30
CA GLU A 149 -11.36 9.19 23.71
C GLU A 149 -11.72 8.00 24.60
N GLU A 150 -12.76 7.23 24.25
CA GLU A 150 -13.14 6.02 25.00
C GLU A 150 -12.03 4.95 24.92
N MET A 151 -11.41 4.74 23.75
CA MET A 151 -10.23 3.87 23.65
C MET A 151 -9.07 4.33 24.54
N HIS A 152 -8.92 5.64 24.75
CA HIS A 152 -7.87 6.19 25.61
C HIS A 152 -8.21 6.05 27.10
N THR A 153 -9.47 6.27 27.50
CA THR A 153 -9.90 6.07 28.90
C THR A 153 -9.81 4.61 29.31
N GLU A 154 -10.25 3.68 28.45
CA GLU A 154 -10.13 2.23 28.68
C GLU A 154 -8.67 1.79 28.86
N LEU A 155 -7.74 2.33 28.05
CA LEU A 155 -6.31 2.06 28.22
C LEU A 155 -5.77 2.61 29.56
N LEU A 156 -6.30 3.73 30.06
CA LEU A 156 -5.95 4.26 31.39
C LEU A 156 -6.57 3.46 32.54
N GLU A 157 -7.73 2.82 32.35
CA GLU A 157 -8.27 1.86 33.32
C GLU A 157 -7.46 0.56 33.33
N LEU A 158 -7.02 0.09 32.17
CA LEU A 158 -6.10 -1.06 32.08
C LEU A 158 -4.75 -0.80 32.76
N VAL A 159 -4.23 0.43 32.81
CA VAL A 159 -3.03 0.79 33.63
C VAL A 159 -3.29 0.59 35.13
N LYS A 160 -4.54 0.73 35.60
CA LYS A 160 -4.89 0.51 37.02
C LYS A 160 -5.15 -0.95 37.36
N ILE A 161 -5.66 -1.73 36.40
CA ILE A 161 -6.14 -3.11 36.59
C ILE A 161 -5.08 -4.15 36.16
N SER A 162 -4.16 -3.78 35.27
CA SER A 162 -3.13 -4.66 34.70
C SER A 162 -1.73 -4.04 34.79
N ASN A 163 -0.69 -4.84 34.56
CA ASN A 163 0.71 -4.39 34.53
C ASN A 163 1.07 -3.61 33.24
N LEU A 164 0.19 -2.71 32.77
CA LEU A 164 0.47 -1.77 31.70
C LEU A 164 1.14 -0.53 32.28
N GLU A 165 2.33 -0.17 31.79
CA GLU A 165 2.93 1.11 32.15
C GLU A 165 2.16 2.28 31.54
N GLU A 166 1.93 3.34 32.32
CA GLU A 166 1.45 4.63 31.82
C GLU A 166 2.36 5.16 30.68
N SER A 167 3.66 4.84 30.73
CA SER A 167 4.65 5.19 29.70
C SER A 167 4.34 4.60 28.31
N ASP A 168 3.53 3.54 28.25
CA ASP A 168 3.14 2.83 27.03
C ASP A 168 1.78 3.28 26.47
N VAL A 169 0.99 4.05 27.23
CA VAL A 169 -0.31 4.57 26.77
C VAL A 169 -0.09 5.60 25.66
N PRO A 170 -0.60 5.36 24.44
CA PRO A 170 -0.44 6.27 23.33
C PRO A 170 -1.41 7.45 23.47
N LYS A 171 -0.94 8.66 23.18
CA LYS A 171 -1.79 9.86 23.16
C LYS A 171 -3.01 9.65 22.24
N VAL A 172 -4.15 10.25 22.59
CA VAL A 172 -5.38 10.30 21.77
C VAL A 172 -5.11 10.55 20.28
N SER A 173 -4.31 11.55 19.93
CA SER A 173 -3.96 11.84 18.53
C SER A 173 -3.16 10.73 17.84
N THR A 174 -2.41 9.92 18.59
CA THR A 174 -1.72 8.73 18.10
C THR A 174 -2.71 7.59 17.86
N ILE A 175 -3.69 7.40 18.75
CA ILE A 175 -4.79 6.45 18.58
C ILE A 175 -5.61 6.82 17.33
N GLN A 176 -6.02 8.08 17.17
CA GLN A 176 -6.77 8.55 15.99
C GLN A 176 -6.03 8.27 14.67
N ASN A 177 -4.72 8.59 14.64
CA ASN A 177 -3.87 8.30 13.50
C ASN A 177 -3.68 6.78 13.25
N TRP A 178 -3.68 5.97 14.31
CA TRP A 178 -3.64 4.52 14.21
C TRP A 178 -4.96 3.97 13.64
N ILE A 179 -6.12 4.41 14.14
CA ILE A 179 -7.46 4.02 13.64
C ILE A 179 -7.57 4.29 12.13
N GLY A 180 -7.19 5.48 11.66
CA GLY A 180 -7.25 5.81 10.22
C GLY A 180 -6.37 4.90 9.36
N ARG A 181 -5.18 4.53 9.85
CA ARG A 181 -4.27 3.58 9.16
C ARG A 181 -4.78 2.15 9.21
N TYR A 182 -5.27 1.71 10.37
CA TYR A 182 -5.80 0.36 10.56
C TYR A 182 -7.05 0.15 9.69
N ALA A 183 -8.01 1.08 9.71
CA ALA A 183 -9.22 1.02 8.90
C ALA A 183 -8.93 0.98 7.38
N THR A 184 -7.93 1.73 6.90
CA THR A 184 -7.54 1.71 5.49
C THR A 184 -6.83 0.41 5.10
N GLN A 185 -5.92 -0.11 5.95
CA GLN A 185 -5.28 -1.42 5.75
C GLN A 185 -6.29 -2.57 5.80
N HIS A 186 -7.24 -2.53 6.74
CA HIS A 186 -8.30 -3.52 6.89
C HIS A 186 -9.21 -3.56 5.65
N LYS A 187 -9.65 -2.38 5.16
CA LYS A 187 -10.39 -2.28 3.88
C LYS A 187 -9.59 -2.84 2.71
N GLN A 188 -8.30 -2.48 2.57
CA GLN A 188 -7.45 -3.02 1.50
C GLN A 188 -7.32 -4.56 1.56
N LYS A 189 -7.18 -5.13 2.76
CA LYS A 189 -7.13 -6.58 2.98
C LYS A 189 -8.44 -7.26 2.60
N LEU A 190 -9.58 -6.67 2.94
CA LEU A 190 -10.89 -7.17 2.50
C LEU A 190 -11.02 -7.12 0.97
N TYR A 191 -10.67 -6.01 0.33
CA TYR A 191 -10.68 -5.90 -1.14
C TYR A 191 -9.74 -6.89 -1.84
N SER A 192 -8.56 -7.17 -1.27
CA SER A 192 -7.64 -8.15 -1.87
C SER A 192 -8.18 -9.58 -1.77
N LEU A 193 -8.76 -9.96 -0.63
CA LEU A 193 -9.43 -11.26 -0.44
C LEU A 193 -10.60 -11.42 -1.41
N VAL A 194 -11.47 -10.42 -1.52
CA VAL A 194 -12.57 -10.38 -2.50
C VAL A 194 -12.01 -10.53 -3.92
N LYS A 195 -10.98 -9.76 -4.30
CA LYS A 195 -10.39 -9.84 -5.64
C LYS A 195 -9.81 -11.23 -5.95
N ILE A 196 -9.15 -11.87 -4.98
CA ILE A 196 -8.61 -13.24 -5.14
C ILE A 196 -9.75 -14.25 -5.37
N VAL A 197 -10.88 -14.13 -4.65
CA VAL A 197 -12.04 -15.02 -4.80
C VAL A 197 -12.77 -14.83 -6.14
N PHE A 198 -12.89 -13.59 -6.62
CA PHE A 198 -13.67 -13.28 -7.83
C PHE A 198 -12.87 -13.33 -9.16
N PHE A 199 -11.53 -13.25 -9.14
CA PHE A 199 -10.70 -13.23 -10.37
C PHE A 199 -9.87 -14.51 -10.62
N ASN A 200 -9.86 -15.48 -9.71
CA ASN A 200 -9.25 -16.81 -9.95
C ASN A 200 -10.31 -17.85 -10.36
N LYS A 201 -11.28 -17.44 -11.17
CA LYS A 201 -12.41 -18.25 -11.63
C LYS A 201 -12.73 -17.93 -13.09
#